data_AF-A0A0D3J6A1-F1
#
_entry.id   AF-A0A0D3J6A1-F1
#
_cell.length_a   1.000
_cell.length_b   1.000
_cell.length_c   1.000
_cell.angle_alpha   90.00
_cell.angle_beta   90.00
_cell.angle_gamma   90.00
#
_symmetry.space_group_name_H-M   'P 1'
#
loop_
_entity.id
_entity.type
_entity.pdbx_description
1 polymer ?
#
loop_
_entity_poly.entity_id
_entity_poly.type
_entity_poly.pdbx_seq_one_letter_code
_entity_poly.pdbx_strand_id
1 'polypeptide(L)' 'KSKVRPPRLDGAKTGLYSTRTPHRPNRVGLSLVRLLAGDTLHLSGVDLCDGTAVVDVKPYVPFAD' A
#
# COMPACT_ATOMS: atom_id res chain seq x y z
N LYS A 1 -9.29 12.14 -17.31
CA LYS A 1 -8.39 11.56 -16.28
C LYS A 1 -9.21 10.68 -15.35
N SER A 2 -8.76 9.44 -15.05
CA SER A 2 -9.49 8.52 -14.16
C SER A 2 -9.67 9.14 -12.76
N LYS A 3 -10.91 9.11 -12.25
CA LYS A 3 -11.31 9.64 -10.94
C LYS A 3 -11.87 8.51 -10.08
N VAL A 4 -11.65 8.58 -8.77
CA VAL A 4 -12.17 7.63 -7.77
C VAL A 4 -12.95 8.35 -6.67
N ARG A 5 -13.75 7.61 -5.90
CA ARG A 5 -14.49 8.10 -4.73
C ARG A 5 -13.93 7.45 -3.46
N PRO A 6 -12.90 8.04 -2.81
CA PRO A 6 -12.38 7.52 -1.55
C PRO A 6 -13.45 7.54 -0.46
N PRO A 7 -13.49 6.54 0.45
CA PRO A 7 -14.50 6.48 1.51
C PRO A 7 -14.52 7.70 2.43
N ARG A 8 -13.37 8.34 2.65
CA ARG A 8 -13.21 9.49 3.56
C ARG A 8 -13.48 10.86 2.92
N LEU A 9 -14.01 10.91 1.70
CA LEU A 9 -14.32 12.16 1.00
C LEU A 9 -15.82 12.37 0.79
N ASP A 10 -16.69 11.73 1.60
CA ASP A 10 -18.14 11.96 1.61
C ASP A 10 -18.80 11.93 0.22
N GLY A 11 -18.37 10.99 -0.63
CA GLY A 11 -18.90 10.80 -1.97
C GLY A 11 -18.28 11.69 -3.06
N ALA A 12 -17.42 12.65 -2.69
CA ALA A 12 -16.67 13.47 -3.62
C ALA A 12 -15.65 12.64 -4.43
N LYS A 13 -15.38 13.09 -5.66
CA LYS A 13 -14.44 12.45 -6.57
C LYS A 13 -13.10 13.18 -6.57
N THR A 14 -12.00 12.43 -6.53
CA THR A 14 -10.66 12.98 -6.71
C THR A 14 -9.88 12.18 -7.75
N GLY A 15 -8.73 12.71 -8.18
CA GLY A 15 -7.85 12.04 -9.14
C GLY A 15 -7.29 10.74 -8.56
N LEU A 16 -7.18 9.71 -9.40
CA LEU A 16 -6.64 8.40 -9.01
C LEU A 16 -5.27 8.50 -8.32
N TYR A 17 -4.34 9.29 -8.88
CA TYR A 17 -2.99 9.47 -8.34
C TYR A 17 -2.93 10.32 -7.06
N SER A 18 -4.02 10.99 -6.70
CA SER A 18 -4.16 11.73 -5.44
C SER A 18 -4.66 10.84 -4.30
N THR A 19 -4.66 9.51 -4.49
CA THR A 19 -5.21 8.54 -3.54
C THR A 19 -4.37 7.27 -3.49
N ARG A 20 -4.65 6.42 -2.48
CA ARG A 20 -4.10 5.07 -2.35
C ARG A 20 -5.11 3.99 -2.77
N THR A 21 -6.00 4.28 -3.74
CA THR A 21 -6.95 3.28 -4.25
C THR A 21 -6.21 2.06 -4.84
N PRO A 22 -6.68 0.82 -4.66
CA PRO A 22 -6.12 -0.34 -5.36
C PRO A 22 -6.45 -0.33 -6.87
N HIS A 23 -7.45 0.45 -7.30
CA HIS A 23 -7.87 0.55 -8.70
C HIS A 23 -6.93 1.48 -9.49
N ARG A 24 -5.72 1.00 -9.81
CA ARG A 24 -4.68 1.73 -10.55
C ARG A 24 -4.28 0.99 -11.83
N PRO A 25 -3.70 1.67 -12.84
CA PRO A 25 -3.15 1.02 -14.02
C PRO A 25 -2.13 -0.07 -13.65
N ASN A 26 -1.24 0.26 -12.70
CA ASN A 26 -0.32 -0.68 -12.07
C ASN A 26 -0.75 -0.90 -10.62
N ARG A 27 -1.22 -2.10 -10.29
CA ARG A 27 -1.81 -2.47 -9.00
C ARG A 27 -0.75 -2.84 -7.96
N VAL A 28 0.23 -1.95 -7.76
CA VAL A 28 1.27 -2.10 -6.75
C VAL A 28 0.83 -1.38 -5.48
N GLY A 29 0.69 -2.14 -4.38
CA GLY A 29 0.49 -1.61 -3.03
C GLY A 29 1.81 -1.25 -2.36
N LEU A 30 1.76 -0.40 -1.34
CA LEU A 30 2.91 -0.02 -0.53
C LEU A 30 2.52 -0.06 0.94
N SER A 31 3.21 -0.88 1.72
CA SER A 31 2.94 -1.09 3.13
C SER A 31 4.24 -0.88 3.92
N LEU A 32 4.22 0.05 4.88
CA LEU A 32 5.27 0.19 5.88
C LEU A 32 4.94 -0.75 7.04
N VAL A 33 5.80 -1.75 7.26
CA VAL A 33 5.54 -2.87 8.18
C VAL A 33 6.65 -3.00 9.20
N ARG A 34 6.35 -3.63 10.34
CA ARG A 34 7.35 -3.95 11.37
C ARG A 34 7.81 -5.39 11.23
N LEU A 35 9.13 -5.59 11.09
CA LEU A 35 9.77 -6.90 11.15
C LEU A 35 9.81 -7.41 12.60
N LEU A 36 9.41 -8.67 12.80
CA LEU A 36 9.35 -9.33 14.09
C LEU A 36 10.38 -10.46 14.24
N ALA A 37 10.68 -11.20 13.17
CA ALA A 37 11.64 -12.33 13.17
C ALA A 37 12.28 -12.55 11.78
N GLY A 38 13.43 -13.25 11.76
CA GLY A 38 14.28 -13.52 10.59
C GLY A 38 14.04 -14.89 9.93
N ASP A 39 14.84 -15.27 8.94
CA ASP A 39 14.72 -16.46 8.06
C ASP A 39 13.43 -16.52 7.20
N THR A 40 12.27 -16.28 7.82
CA THR A 40 11.00 -15.91 7.18
C THR A 40 10.56 -14.57 7.77
N LEU A 41 10.17 -13.61 6.92
CA LEU A 41 9.76 -12.30 7.41
C LEU A 41 8.40 -12.39 8.11
N HIS A 42 8.42 -12.48 9.43
CA HIS A 42 7.22 -12.32 10.26
C HIS A 42 6.97 -10.83 10.46
N LEU A 43 5.81 -10.34 9.99
CA LEU A 43 5.50 -8.93 9.91
C LEU A 43 4.25 -8.58 10.74
N SER A 44 4.19 -7.36 11.25
CA SER A 44 2.96 -6.76 11.80
C SER A 44 2.62 -5.45 11.08
N GLY A 45 1.32 -5.10 11.08
CA GLY A 45 0.80 -3.90 10.41
C GLY A 45 0.59 -4.04 8.90
N VAL A 46 0.47 -5.26 8.38
CA VAL A 46 0.16 -5.52 6.97
C VAL A 46 -1.30 -5.20 6.65
N ASP A 47 -1.55 -4.68 5.45
CA ASP A 47 -2.87 -4.41 4.87
C ASP A 47 -3.13 -5.26 3.60
N LEU A 48 -2.45 -6.41 3.52
CA LEU A 48 -2.48 -7.34 2.39
C LEU A 48 -3.45 -8.50 2.67
N CYS A 49 -4.14 -8.97 1.65
CA CYS A 49 -4.90 -10.23 1.73
C CYS A 49 -3.94 -11.43 1.65
N ASP A 50 -4.36 -12.57 2.20
CA ASP A 50 -3.62 -13.82 2.05
C ASP A 50 -3.39 -14.16 0.56
N GLY A 51 -2.21 -14.70 0.25
CA GLY A 51 -1.77 -14.99 -1.12
C GLY A 51 -1.44 -13.77 -2.00
N THR A 52 -1.43 -12.54 -1.45
CA THR A 52 -0.99 -11.37 -2.22
C THR A 52 0.49 -11.50 -2.61
N ALA A 53 0.78 -11.40 -3.92
CA ALA A 53 2.14 -11.53 -4.42
C ALA A 53 3.06 -10.40 -3.93
N VAL A 54 4.23 -10.76 -3.40
CA VAL A 54 5.29 -9.83 -3.01
C VAL A 54 6.17 -9.55 -4.22
N VAL A 55 6.34 -8.27 -4.56
CA VAL A 55 7.12 -7.84 -5.73
C VAL A 55 8.49 -7.28 -5.38
N ASP A 56 8.66 -6.73 -4.18
CA ASP A 56 9.88 -6.06 -3.72
C ASP A 56 9.87 -5.89 -2.20
N VAL A 57 11.05 -5.81 -1.59
CA VAL A 57 11.26 -5.57 -0.15
C VAL A 57 12.43 -4.60 0.02
N LYS A 58 12.22 -3.51 0.77
CA LYS A 58 13.24 -2.49 1.04
C LYS A 58 13.29 -2.15 2.53
N PRO A 59 14.47 -1.80 3.07
CA PRO A 59 14.56 -1.27 4.43
C PRO A 59 13.85 0.09 4.49
N TYR A 60 13.15 0.34 5.59
CA TYR A 60 12.65 1.68 5.90
C TYR A 60 13.81 2.58 6.33
N VAL A 61 13.91 3.75 5.71
CA VAL A 61 14.95 4.75 5.93
C VAL A 61 14.29 6.05 6.40
N PRO A 62 14.28 6.34 7.72
CA PRO A 62 13.50 7.45 8.29
C PRO A 62 13.75 8.85 7.71
N PHE A 63 14.92 9.08 7.12
CA PHE A 63 15.25 10.38 6.54
C PHE A 63 14.80 10.52 5.07
N ALA A 64 14.41 9.43 4.40
CA ALA A 64 14.12 9.39 2.97
C ALA A 64 12.67 8.96 2.64
N ASP A 65 12.02 8.22 3.55
CA ASP A 65 10.66 7.65 3.37
C ASP A 65 9.60 8.41 4.19
#